data_AF-A0A6A5V7H9-F1
#
_entry.id   AF-A0A6A5V7H9-F1
#
_cell.length_a   1.000
_cell.length_b   1.000
_cell.length_c   1.000
_cell.angle_alpha   90.00
_cell.angle_beta   90.00
_cell.angle_gamma   90.00
#
_symmetry.space_group_name_H-M   'P 1'
#
loop_
_entity.id
_entity.type
_entity.pdbx_description
1 polymer ?
#
loop_
_entity_poly.entity_id
_entity_poly.type
_entity_poly.pdbx_seq_one_letter_code
_entity_poly.pdbx_strand_id
1 'polypeptide(L)'
;MLHTALLTTALTGLASAHTAAWANGMYCKGGNDGTDNPNTKTAVDPLYQLPKEQWWFQHDRSCDSFPPPPGELLALPANGAFTVELAHNRGQTTLSDPNAARLEWPDGQDHPEDWNSYEGPGSPCLSDGALHTYNETNAAGTAWAISYESDLAKVTIENLVVFSTLAHTPWKRLATYQVPDLPACPEGGCHCAWLWVPEGCGQPNMYMQGFKCTVTGATSQTPVATAKAPVYCADDASKCVKGAKQMIAWNQLTGNNIETADGVSPVYNEKCGWSNGAQHDIFVS
;
A
#
# COMPACT_ATOMS: atom_id res chain seq x y z
N MET A 1 5.90 16.68 -58.06
CA MET A 1 6.15 17.28 -56.75
C MET A 1 5.85 16.22 -55.69
N LEU A 2 6.89 15.60 -55.14
CA LEU A 2 6.78 14.49 -54.20
C LEU A 2 6.52 15.05 -52.81
N HIS A 3 5.34 14.75 -52.22
CA HIS A 3 5.02 15.15 -50.86
C HIS A 3 5.58 14.11 -49.90
N THR A 4 6.66 14.46 -49.21
CA THR A 4 7.22 13.64 -48.11
C THR A 4 6.33 13.83 -46.89
N ALA A 5 5.49 12.85 -46.58
CA ALA A 5 4.76 12.80 -45.33
C ALA A 5 5.72 12.39 -44.20
N LEU A 6 6.01 13.31 -43.28
CA LEU A 6 6.71 13.00 -42.05
C LEU A 6 5.74 12.25 -41.12
N LEU A 7 5.94 10.95 -40.96
CA LEU A 7 5.29 10.19 -39.89
C LEU A 7 6.04 10.51 -38.58
N THR A 8 5.50 11.41 -37.77
CA THR A 8 5.90 11.57 -36.37
C THR A 8 5.30 10.42 -35.57
N THR A 9 6.08 9.37 -35.34
CA THR A 9 5.79 8.36 -34.32
C THR A 9 5.91 9.01 -32.94
N ALA A 10 4.77 9.39 -32.35
CA ALA A 10 4.71 9.71 -30.93
C ALA A 10 4.97 8.41 -30.14
N LEU A 11 6.16 8.25 -29.58
CA LEU A 11 6.36 7.33 -28.46
C LEU A 11 5.57 7.91 -27.28
N THR A 12 4.32 7.45 -27.09
CA THR A 12 3.68 7.55 -25.78
C THR A 12 4.50 6.68 -24.86
N GLY A 13 5.43 7.28 -24.11
CA GLY A 13 6.05 6.62 -22.98
C GLY A 13 4.93 6.19 -22.04
N LEU A 14 4.70 4.89 -21.93
CA LEU A 14 3.88 4.36 -20.85
C LEU A 14 4.59 4.79 -19.57
N ALA A 15 4.05 5.77 -18.86
CA ALA A 15 4.54 6.17 -17.56
C ALA A 15 4.37 4.95 -16.65
N SER A 16 5.44 4.16 -16.50
CA SER A 16 5.53 3.11 -15.50
C SER A 16 5.94 3.78 -14.20
N ALA A 17 5.02 4.54 -13.65
CA ALA A 17 5.12 5.07 -12.32
C ALA A 17 4.16 4.25 -11.45
N HIS A 18 4.60 3.92 -10.25
CA HIS A 18 3.87 3.10 -9.29
C HIS A 18 4.17 3.65 -7.89
N THR A 19 3.30 3.42 -6.91
CA THR A 19 3.42 4.06 -5.60
C THR A 19 3.76 3.04 -4.51
N ALA A 20 4.66 3.42 -3.60
CA ALA A 20 4.88 2.74 -2.33
C ALA A 20 4.75 3.71 -1.16
N ALA A 21 4.49 3.19 0.03
CA ALA A 21 4.75 3.91 1.27
C ALA A 21 6.23 3.81 1.65
N TRP A 22 6.84 4.96 1.92
CA TRP A 22 8.21 5.11 2.39
C TRP A 22 8.16 5.58 3.84
N ALA A 23 8.72 4.76 4.73
CA ALA A 23 8.88 5.08 6.15
C ALA A 23 10.06 4.31 6.75
N ASN A 24 10.46 4.68 7.97
CA ASN A 24 11.42 3.89 8.74
C ASN A 24 10.89 2.47 8.95
N GLY A 25 11.81 1.50 9.01
CA GLY A 25 11.47 0.09 9.16
C GLY A 25 11.10 -0.63 7.86
N MET A 26 11.09 0.06 6.73
CA MET A 26 10.79 -0.50 5.41
C MET A 26 11.82 -1.54 4.97
N TYR A 27 11.35 -2.71 4.54
CA TYR A 27 12.15 -3.67 3.80
C TYR A 27 12.49 -3.11 2.42
N CYS A 28 13.67 -3.40 1.89
CA CYS A 28 14.09 -2.91 0.57
C CYS A 28 14.18 -1.37 0.45
N LYS A 29 14.25 -0.63 1.57
CA LYS A 29 14.38 0.85 1.55
C LYS A 29 15.55 1.32 0.67
N GLY A 30 16.67 0.60 0.72
CA GLY A 30 17.85 0.84 -0.09
C GLY A 30 17.85 0.21 -1.48
N GLY A 31 16.88 -0.64 -1.80
CA GLY A 31 16.95 -1.59 -2.92
C GLY A 31 17.19 -3.03 -2.42
N ASN A 32 17.53 -3.91 -3.34
CA ASN A 32 17.58 -5.37 -3.15
C ASN A 32 18.96 -5.98 -3.50
N ASP A 33 20.03 -5.21 -3.42
CA ASP A 33 21.40 -5.67 -3.71
C ASP A 33 22.39 -5.44 -2.54
N GLY A 34 21.88 -4.94 -1.41
CA GLY A 34 22.67 -4.63 -0.22
C GLY A 34 23.38 -3.28 -0.25
N THR A 35 23.25 -2.51 -1.33
CA THR A 35 23.76 -1.13 -1.42
C THR A 35 22.63 -0.15 -1.16
N ASP A 36 22.87 0.86 -0.33
CA ASP A 36 21.87 1.91 -0.11
C ASP A 36 21.77 2.81 -1.37
N ASN A 37 20.70 2.64 -2.15
CA ASN A 37 20.39 3.49 -3.28
C ASN A 37 19.32 4.54 -2.87
N PRO A 38 19.70 5.83 -2.71
CA PRO A 38 18.76 6.87 -2.30
C PRO A 38 17.70 7.19 -3.35
N ASN A 39 17.90 6.80 -4.61
CA ASN A 39 16.98 7.03 -5.73
C ASN A 39 16.37 5.73 -6.27
N THR A 40 16.18 4.74 -5.38
CA THR A 40 15.60 3.45 -5.76
C THR A 40 14.09 3.53 -6.02
N LYS A 41 13.63 2.67 -6.93
CA LYS A 41 12.21 2.38 -7.17
C LYS A 41 11.89 0.89 -6.97
N THR A 42 12.79 0.11 -6.37
CA THR A 42 12.64 -1.36 -6.29
C THR A 42 11.31 -1.79 -5.64
N ALA A 43 10.89 -1.10 -4.58
CA ALA A 43 9.71 -1.48 -3.81
C ALA A 43 8.37 -1.03 -4.43
N VAL A 44 8.38 -0.21 -5.50
CA VAL A 44 7.16 0.44 -5.99
C VAL A 44 6.36 -0.39 -6.98
N ASP A 45 6.97 -1.32 -7.72
CA ASP A 45 6.22 -2.01 -8.79
C ASP A 45 5.12 -2.94 -8.23
N PRO A 46 4.06 -3.18 -9.00
CA PRO A 46 2.91 -3.94 -8.54
C PRO A 46 3.18 -5.43 -8.52
N LEU A 47 2.31 -6.14 -7.82
CA LEU A 47 2.23 -7.60 -7.74
C LEU A 47 1.03 -8.07 -8.57
N TYR A 48 1.29 -8.84 -9.62
CA TYR A 48 0.25 -9.32 -10.53
C TYR A 48 0.64 -10.66 -11.15
N GLN A 49 -0.28 -11.63 -11.12
CA GLN A 49 -0.08 -12.97 -11.67
C GLN A 49 1.23 -13.61 -11.19
N LEU A 50 1.51 -13.49 -9.89
CA LEU A 50 2.61 -14.18 -9.22
C LEU A 50 2.08 -15.34 -8.39
N PRO A 51 2.85 -16.42 -8.18
CA PRO A 51 2.50 -17.39 -7.15
C PRO A 51 2.77 -16.82 -5.75
N LYS A 52 2.12 -17.36 -4.71
CA LYS A 52 2.16 -16.86 -3.32
C LYS A 52 3.56 -16.62 -2.79
N GLU A 53 4.45 -17.57 -3.01
CA GLU A 53 5.85 -17.50 -2.60
C GLU A 53 6.64 -16.37 -3.27
N GLN A 54 6.13 -15.76 -4.34
CA GLN A 54 6.77 -14.62 -5.02
C GLN A 54 6.15 -13.28 -4.62
N TRP A 55 4.83 -13.18 -4.53
CA TRP A 55 4.20 -11.91 -4.16
C TRP A 55 4.29 -11.60 -2.67
N TRP A 56 4.37 -12.63 -1.80
CA TRP A 56 4.42 -12.45 -0.37
C TRP A 56 5.65 -11.64 0.04
N PHE A 57 5.43 -10.48 0.68
CA PHE A 57 6.50 -9.54 1.07
C PHE A 57 7.47 -9.18 -0.08
N GLN A 58 6.97 -9.17 -1.33
CA GLN A 58 7.75 -8.84 -2.54
C GLN A 58 9.01 -9.72 -2.71
N HIS A 59 8.85 -11.03 -2.50
CA HIS A 59 9.92 -12.02 -2.73
C HIS A 59 10.35 -12.12 -4.21
N ASP A 60 9.48 -11.76 -5.17
CA ASP A 60 9.77 -11.71 -6.62
C ASP A 60 11.01 -10.89 -6.96
N ARG A 61 11.30 -9.90 -6.12
CA ARG A 61 12.45 -9.01 -6.17
C ARG A 61 13.30 -9.08 -4.89
N SER A 62 13.11 -10.13 -4.09
CA SER A 62 13.85 -10.47 -2.87
C SER A 62 13.75 -9.46 -1.74
N CYS A 63 12.73 -8.60 -1.69
CA CYS A 63 12.67 -7.53 -0.70
C CYS A 63 12.53 -8.02 0.74
N ASP A 64 11.86 -9.15 0.95
CA ASP A 64 11.81 -9.88 2.21
C ASP A 64 13.19 -10.24 2.79
N SER A 65 14.22 -10.30 1.96
CA SER A 65 15.60 -10.60 2.34
C SER A 65 16.45 -9.37 2.67
N PHE A 66 15.90 -8.15 2.50
CA PHE A 66 16.58 -6.88 2.78
C PHE A 66 15.84 -6.12 3.89
N PRO A 67 15.96 -6.55 5.16
CA PRO A 67 15.33 -5.87 6.28
C PRO A 67 15.89 -4.46 6.48
N PRO A 68 15.16 -3.58 7.19
CA PRO A 68 15.71 -2.30 7.63
C PRO A 68 16.94 -2.50 8.54
N PRO A 69 17.81 -1.47 8.67
CA PRO A 69 18.90 -1.47 9.63
C PRO A 69 18.42 -1.78 11.07
N PRO A 70 19.26 -2.43 11.91
CA PRO A 70 18.89 -2.72 13.29
C PRO A 70 18.44 -1.47 14.06
N GLY A 71 17.29 -1.58 14.74
CA GLY A 71 16.70 -0.48 15.51
C GLY A 71 15.89 0.52 14.69
N GLU A 72 15.93 0.47 13.36
CA GLU A 72 15.06 1.26 12.51
C GLU A 72 13.70 0.56 12.37
N LEU A 73 12.70 1.05 13.11
CA LEU A 73 11.35 0.50 13.16
C LEU A 73 10.32 1.58 12.82
N LEU A 74 9.22 1.18 12.20
CA LEU A 74 8.02 2.01 12.10
C LEU A 74 7.33 2.09 13.47
N ALA A 75 7.21 3.29 14.02
CA ALA A 75 6.54 3.51 15.30
C ALA A 75 5.02 3.69 15.09
N LEU A 76 4.23 2.86 15.78
CA LEU A 76 2.76 2.90 15.77
C LEU A 76 2.25 3.37 17.14
N PRO A 77 1.91 4.66 17.32
CA PRO A 77 1.39 5.14 18.59
C PRO A 77 -0.03 4.65 18.82
N ALA A 78 -0.26 3.77 19.81
CA ALA A 78 -1.58 3.25 20.14
C ALA A 78 -2.57 4.40 20.45
N ASN A 79 -3.79 4.34 19.90
CA ASN A 79 -4.79 5.42 19.92
C ASN A 79 -4.31 6.78 19.35
N GLY A 80 -3.22 6.78 18.59
CA GLY A 80 -2.66 7.95 17.94
C GLY A 80 -2.71 7.84 16.41
N ALA A 81 -1.77 8.52 15.76
CA ALA A 81 -1.60 8.46 14.32
C ALA A 81 -0.13 8.50 13.93
N PHE A 82 0.20 7.99 12.75
CA PHE A 82 1.53 8.07 12.16
C PHE A 82 1.43 8.51 10.70
N THR A 83 2.45 9.22 10.22
CA THR A 83 2.52 9.73 8.85
C THR A 83 3.63 9.02 8.09
N VAL A 84 3.35 8.64 6.85
CA VAL A 84 4.31 8.07 5.90
C VAL A 84 4.34 8.88 4.62
N GLU A 85 5.35 8.63 3.78
CA GLU A 85 5.48 9.27 2.48
C GLU A 85 5.11 8.32 1.34
N LEU A 86 4.03 8.58 0.62
CA LEU A 86 3.66 7.89 -0.61
C LEU A 86 4.44 8.50 -1.78
N ALA A 87 5.25 7.72 -2.48
CA ALA A 87 6.06 8.23 -3.60
C ALA A 87 6.40 7.17 -4.64
N HIS A 88 6.73 7.64 -5.86
CA HIS A 88 7.08 6.78 -7.00
C HIS A 88 8.55 6.34 -7.00
N ASN A 89 9.36 7.01 -6.20
CA ASN A 89 10.76 6.74 -6.01
C ASN A 89 11.17 7.26 -4.61
N ARG A 90 12.12 6.58 -3.96
CA ARG A 90 12.68 7.05 -2.68
C ARG A 90 13.23 8.47 -2.78
N GLY A 91 13.77 8.87 -3.93
CA GLY A 91 14.32 10.19 -4.22
C GLY A 91 13.35 11.34 -3.95
N GLN A 92 12.04 11.07 -3.98
CA GLN A 92 10.99 12.06 -3.72
C GLN A 92 10.60 12.15 -2.23
N THR A 93 11.29 11.42 -1.34
CA THR A 93 10.94 11.27 0.08
C THR A 93 12.03 11.75 1.01
N THR A 94 11.71 11.95 2.29
CA THR A 94 12.67 12.32 3.35
C THR A 94 13.73 11.26 3.60
N LEU A 95 13.50 10.04 3.12
CA LEU A 95 14.42 8.91 3.27
C LEU A 95 15.58 8.91 2.26
N SER A 96 15.56 9.78 1.23
CA SER A 96 16.67 9.95 0.28
C SER A 96 17.72 10.95 0.80
N ASP A 97 17.85 12.14 0.18
CA ASP A 97 18.78 13.19 0.60
C ASP A 97 18.02 14.15 1.52
N PRO A 98 18.37 14.28 2.81
CA PRO A 98 17.65 15.15 3.74
C PRO A 98 17.52 16.60 3.26
N ASN A 99 18.41 17.06 2.36
CA ASN A 99 18.41 18.44 1.84
C ASN A 99 17.60 18.63 0.55
N ALA A 100 17.09 17.56 -0.07
CA ALA A 100 16.32 17.67 -1.31
C ALA A 100 14.97 18.36 -1.08
N ALA A 101 14.62 19.30 -1.96
CA ALA A 101 13.26 19.85 -2.00
C ALA A 101 12.27 18.75 -2.40
N ARG A 102 11.14 18.67 -1.70
CA ARG A 102 10.08 17.68 -1.95
C ARG A 102 8.78 18.40 -2.19
N LEU A 103 8.13 18.04 -3.29
CA LEU A 103 6.82 18.59 -3.62
C LEU A 103 5.73 17.80 -2.90
N GLU A 104 4.51 18.27 -3.03
CA GLU A 104 3.37 17.71 -2.33
C GLU A 104 2.91 16.38 -2.94
N TRP A 105 3.21 16.17 -4.22
CA TRP A 105 2.70 15.05 -4.99
C TRP A 105 3.68 13.86 -5.01
N PRO A 106 3.17 12.62 -5.03
CA PRO A 106 4.00 11.40 -5.01
C PRO A 106 5.00 11.25 -6.16
N ASP A 107 4.79 11.93 -7.29
CA ASP A 107 5.70 11.92 -8.44
C ASP A 107 6.81 12.98 -8.36
N GLY A 108 6.82 13.80 -7.30
CA GLY A 108 7.77 14.88 -7.13
C GLY A 108 7.61 16.01 -8.15
N GLN A 109 6.43 16.15 -8.77
CA GLN A 109 6.07 17.28 -9.63
C GLN A 109 5.04 18.18 -8.93
N ASP A 110 4.76 19.32 -9.56
CA ASP A 110 3.73 20.25 -9.11
C ASP A 110 2.46 19.98 -9.90
N HIS A 111 1.33 19.86 -9.20
CA HIS A 111 0.00 19.66 -9.79
C HIS A 111 -1.00 20.55 -9.05
N PRO A 112 -2.08 21.00 -9.71
CA PRO A 112 -3.10 21.82 -9.05
C PRO A 112 -3.85 21.02 -7.97
N GLU A 113 -4.36 21.68 -6.94
CA GLU A 113 -5.12 21.01 -5.88
C GLU A 113 -6.34 20.23 -6.39
N ASP A 114 -6.97 20.71 -7.44
CA ASP A 114 -8.09 20.06 -8.13
C ASP A 114 -7.62 19.16 -9.29
N TRP A 115 -6.43 18.55 -9.20
CA TRP A 115 -5.90 17.66 -10.22
C TRP A 115 -6.92 16.59 -10.62
N ASN A 116 -7.40 16.68 -11.86
CA ASN A 116 -8.53 15.90 -12.32
C ASN A 116 -8.44 15.63 -13.82
N SER A 117 -8.63 14.38 -14.22
CA SER A 117 -8.78 13.96 -15.62
C SER A 117 -10.19 13.42 -15.93
N TYR A 118 -11.10 13.44 -14.96
CA TYR A 118 -12.47 12.94 -15.10
C TYR A 118 -13.34 13.93 -15.87
N GLU A 119 -13.81 13.47 -17.02
CA GLU A 119 -14.77 14.14 -17.91
C GLU A 119 -16.06 13.32 -18.07
N GLY A 120 -16.11 12.10 -17.51
CA GLY A 120 -17.23 11.17 -17.57
C GLY A 120 -16.80 9.70 -17.59
N PRO A 121 -17.74 8.75 -17.71
CA PRO A 121 -17.41 7.34 -17.89
C PRO A 121 -16.48 7.11 -19.08
N GLY A 122 -15.35 6.44 -18.85
CA GLY A 122 -14.35 6.16 -19.88
C GLY A 122 -13.26 7.22 -20.04
N SER A 123 -13.23 8.24 -19.17
CA SER A 123 -12.10 9.19 -19.12
C SER A 123 -10.75 8.49 -18.95
N PRO A 124 -9.67 9.07 -19.48
CA PRO A 124 -8.33 8.58 -19.20
C PRO A 124 -7.99 8.86 -17.73
N CYS A 125 -7.17 7.99 -17.14
CA CYS A 125 -6.57 8.22 -15.83
C CYS A 125 -5.68 9.47 -15.85
N LEU A 126 -5.32 9.96 -14.66
CA LEU A 126 -4.33 11.02 -14.55
C LEU A 126 -3.06 10.66 -15.33
N SER A 127 -2.41 11.66 -15.93
CA SER A 127 -1.23 11.48 -16.77
C SER A 127 -0.04 10.83 -16.04
N ASP A 128 -0.04 10.91 -14.72
CA ASP A 128 0.90 10.22 -13.85
C ASP A 128 0.78 8.69 -13.92
N GLY A 129 -0.44 8.17 -14.03
CA GLY A 129 -0.73 6.73 -14.11
C GLY A 129 -0.50 5.95 -12.80
N ALA A 130 0.41 6.39 -11.93
CA ALA A 130 0.83 5.68 -10.72
C ALA A 130 -0.16 5.76 -9.56
N LEU A 131 -0.98 6.81 -9.52
CA LEU A 131 -2.06 6.93 -8.54
C LEU A 131 -3.28 6.08 -8.91
N HIS A 132 -3.33 5.53 -10.14
CA HIS A 132 -4.43 4.73 -10.65
C HIS A 132 -5.82 5.35 -10.34
N THR A 133 -5.97 6.64 -10.63
CA THR A 133 -7.21 7.37 -10.40
C THR A 133 -7.41 8.50 -11.41
N TYR A 134 -8.59 9.11 -11.39
CA TYR A 134 -8.92 10.31 -12.16
C TYR A 134 -8.80 11.58 -11.33
N ASN A 135 -9.04 11.49 -10.01
CA ASN A 135 -8.99 12.56 -9.02
C ASN A 135 -8.96 11.94 -7.61
N GLU A 136 -8.89 12.77 -6.57
CA GLU A 136 -8.84 12.31 -5.16
C GLU A 136 -10.01 11.39 -4.79
N THR A 137 -11.23 11.78 -5.14
CA THR A 137 -12.44 11.06 -4.71
C THR A 137 -12.53 9.66 -5.32
N ASN A 138 -11.86 9.44 -6.45
CA ASN A 138 -11.75 8.15 -7.12
C ASN A 138 -10.59 7.28 -6.64
N ALA A 139 -9.67 7.80 -5.81
CA ALA A 139 -8.58 6.99 -5.29
C ALA A 139 -9.11 5.89 -4.34
N ALA A 140 -8.65 4.65 -4.57
CA ALA A 140 -9.27 3.43 -4.08
C ALA A 140 -9.26 3.27 -2.55
N GLY A 141 -8.26 3.85 -1.89
CA GLY A 141 -7.96 3.67 -0.48
C GLY A 141 -6.84 2.64 -0.24
N THR A 142 -6.04 2.90 0.79
CA THR A 142 -4.88 2.10 1.19
C THR A 142 -5.05 1.59 2.61
N ALA A 143 -4.24 0.60 3.00
CA ALA A 143 -4.33 0.01 4.33
C ALA A 143 -2.96 -0.27 4.95
N TRP A 144 -2.97 -0.42 6.27
CA TRP A 144 -1.86 -0.97 7.04
C TRP A 144 -2.31 -2.21 7.80
N ALA A 145 -1.48 -3.23 7.76
CA ALA A 145 -1.65 -4.46 8.53
C ALA A 145 -0.48 -4.71 9.48
N ILE A 146 -0.72 -5.46 10.54
CA ILE A 146 0.25 -5.82 11.58
C ILE A 146 0.17 -7.32 11.91
N SER A 147 1.34 -7.91 12.12
CA SER A 147 1.52 -9.25 12.66
C SER A 147 2.42 -9.19 13.89
N TYR A 148 1.94 -9.76 15.00
CA TYR A 148 2.63 -9.82 16.30
C TYR A 148 3.69 -10.94 16.34
N GLU A 149 4.45 -11.05 15.26
CA GLU A 149 5.50 -12.04 15.09
C GLU A 149 6.82 -11.33 14.79
N SER A 150 7.88 -11.72 15.48
CA SER A 150 9.21 -11.09 15.36
C SER A 150 10.10 -11.76 14.30
N ASP A 151 9.71 -12.94 13.82
CA ASP A 151 10.33 -13.65 12.70
C ASP A 151 9.45 -13.57 11.43
N LEU A 152 9.94 -12.88 10.39
CA LEU A 152 9.20 -12.71 9.14
C LEU A 152 8.74 -14.04 8.53
N ALA A 153 9.53 -15.11 8.68
CA ALA A 153 9.21 -16.43 8.12
C ALA A 153 7.94 -17.06 8.73
N LYS A 154 7.49 -16.56 9.88
CA LYS A 154 6.27 -17.01 10.58
C LYS A 154 5.09 -16.06 10.38
N VAL A 155 5.28 -14.95 9.65
CA VAL A 155 4.18 -14.07 9.27
C VAL A 155 3.35 -14.76 8.18
N THR A 156 2.06 -14.90 8.44
CA THR A 156 1.08 -15.51 7.53
C THR A 156 -0.03 -14.52 7.22
N ILE A 157 -0.87 -14.84 6.23
CA ILE A 157 -2.00 -13.97 5.88
C ILE A 157 -3.03 -13.91 7.02
N GLU A 158 -3.17 -14.97 7.80
CA GLU A 158 -4.09 -15.08 8.93
C GLU A 158 -3.63 -14.29 10.17
N ASN A 159 -2.32 -14.08 10.34
CA ASN A 159 -1.78 -13.29 11.45
C ASN A 159 -1.41 -11.85 11.06
N LEU A 160 -1.48 -11.49 9.77
CA LEU A 160 -1.30 -10.13 9.27
C LEU A 160 -2.65 -9.40 9.17
N VAL A 161 -3.02 -8.71 10.24
CA VAL A 161 -4.35 -8.12 10.43
C VAL A 161 -4.37 -6.66 10.01
N VAL A 162 -5.28 -6.28 9.13
CA VAL A 162 -5.50 -4.86 8.75
C VAL A 162 -6.00 -4.09 9.96
N PHE A 163 -5.23 -3.10 10.42
CA PHE A 163 -5.54 -2.29 11.61
C PHE A 163 -5.89 -0.84 11.29
N SER A 164 -5.55 -0.34 10.10
CA SER A 164 -5.95 0.98 9.62
C SER A 164 -6.22 0.94 8.14
N THR A 165 -7.21 1.71 7.70
CA THR A 165 -7.36 2.11 6.30
C THR A 165 -7.35 3.62 6.19
N LEU A 166 -7.10 4.11 4.99
CA LEU A 166 -7.26 5.52 4.63
C LEU A 166 -7.97 5.57 3.29
N ALA A 167 -9.12 6.23 3.24
CA ALA A 167 -9.86 6.44 2.01
C ALA A 167 -9.17 7.48 1.12
N HIS A 168 -9.47 7.45 -0.17
CA HIS A 168 -8.96 8.44 -1.14
C HIS A 168 -7.43 8.50 -1.22
N THR A 169 -6.79 7.34 -1.09
CA THR A 169 -5.34 7.16 -1.23
C THR A 169 -4.98 6.05 -2.22
N PRO A 170 -3.77 6.09 -2.79
CA PRO A 170 -2.76 7.15 -2.72
C PRO A 170 -3.23 8.46 -3.39
N TRP A 171 -2.80 9.61 -2.88
CA TRP A 171 -3.12 10.92 -3.46
C TRP A 171 -1.99 11.93 -3.28
N LYS A 172 -1.84 12.48 -2.07
CA LYS A 172 -0.68 13.32 -1.70
C LYS A 172 0.47 12.47 -1.17
N ARG A 173 1.68 13.02 -1.19
CA ARG A 173 2.87 12.36 -0.64
C ARG A 173 2.72 12.09 0.85
N LEU A 174 2.22 13.02 1.64
CA LEU A 174 2.02 12.76 3.07
C LEU A 174 0.67 12.08 3.29
N ALA A 175 0.70 10.90 3.92
CA ALA A 175 -0.51 10.16 4.29
C ALA A 175 -0.46 9.78 5.77
N THR A 176 -1.50 10.14 6.51
CA THR A 176 -1.59 9.93 7.96
C THR A 176 -2.65 8.89 8.31
N TYR A 177 -2.25 7.84 9.02
CA TYR A 177 -3.09 6.70 9.39
C TYR A 177 -3.34 6.70 10.90
N GLN A 178 -4.56 6.34 11.30
CA GLN A 178 -4.96 6.25 12.69
C GLN A 178 -4.68 4.84 13.22
N VAL A 179 -4.22 4.74 14.47
CA VAL A 179 -3.85 3.47 15.10
C VAL A 179 -4.89 3.15 16.20
N PRO A 180 -5.51 1.97 16.20
CA PRO A 180 -6.41 1.57 17.29
C PRO A 180 -5.60 1.30 18.57
N ASP A 181 -6.25 0.83 19.64
CA ASP A 181 -5.61 0.50 20.92
C ASP A 181 -4.81 -0.82 20.84
N LEU A 182 -3.81 -0.84 19.95
CA LEU A 182 -2.95 -1.99 19.70
C LEU A 182 -2.16 -2.35 20.97
N PRO A 183 -2.06 -3.63 21.34
CA PRO A 183 -1.16 -4.08 22.40
C PRO A 183 0.31 -3.93 21.98
N ALA A 184 1.21 -4.00 22.96
CA ALA A 184 2.65 -3.94 22.71
C ALA A 184 3.14 -5.13 21.85
N CYS A 185 4.08 -4.85 20.95
CA CYS A 185 4.78 -5.89 20.19
C CYS A 185 5.62 -6.80 21.10
N PRO A 186 5.86 -8.07 20.71
CA PRO A 186 6.79 -8.93 21.42
C PRO A 186 8.24 -8.40 21.33
N GLU A 187 9.13 -9.04 22.09
CA GLU A 187 10.58 -8.83 21.93
C GLU A 187 10.99 -9.11 20.47
N GLY A 188 11.83 -8.23 19.91
CA GLY A 188 12.22 -8.27 18.50
C GLY A 188 11.30 -7.47 17.56
N GLY A 189 10.16 -6.98 18.06
CA GLY A 189 9.21 -6.16 17.31
C GLY A 189 8.15 -6.98 16.57
N CYS A 190 7.33 -6.27 15.79
CA CYS A 190 6.31 -6.82 14.91
C CYS A 190 6.72 -6.66 13.44
N HIS A 191 5.95 -7.29 12.55
CA HIS A 191 5.97 -6.97 11.13
C HIS A 191 4.69 -6.28 10.71
N CYS A 192 4.82 -5.29 9.85
CA CYS A 192 3.70 -4.55 9.28
C CYS A 192 3.77 -4.56 7.76
N ALA A 193 2.65 -4.25 7.11
CA ALA A 193 2.61 -4.07 5.67
C ALA A 193 1.75 -2.87 5.29
N TRP A 194 2.24 -2.03 4.38
CA TRP A 194 1.39 -1.14 3.61
C TRP A 194 0.79 -1.90 2.44
N LEU A 195 -0.48 -1.65 2.15
CA LEU A 195 -1.28 -2.45 1.24
C LEU A 195 -2.15 -1.55 0.37
N TRP A 196 -2.29 -1.92 -0.90
CA TRP A 196 -3.14 -1.20 -1.84
C TRP A 196 -3.64 -2.11 -2.97
N VAL A 197 -4.88 -1.90 -3.40
CA VAL A 197 -5.44 -2.46 -4.63
C VAL A 197 -6.06 -1.29 -5.41
N PRO A 198 -5.56 -0.95 -6.61
CA PRO A 198 -6.13 0.13 -7.42
C PRO A 198 -7.51 -0.23 -7.98
N GLU A 199 -8.31 0.80 -8.31
CA GLU A 199 -9.63 0.67 -8.90
C GLU A 199 -9.78 1.59 -10.12
N GLY A 200 -10.47 1.09 -11.16
CA GLY A 200 -10.86 1.89 -12.33
C GLY A 200 -9.76 2.20 -13.35
N CYS A 201 -8.49 2.16 -12.93
CA CYS A 201 -7.36 2.60 -13.73
C CYS A 201 -6.21 1.59 -13.75
N GLY A 202 -5.61 1.40 -14.93
CA GLY A 202 -4.41 0.57 -15.11
C GLY A 202 -4.64 -0.93 -15.01
N GLN A 203 -3.56 -1.69 -14.79
CA GLN A 203 -3.62 -3.13 -14.60
C GLN A 203 -4.29 -3.47 -13.27
N PRO A 204 -5.19 -4.46 -13.22
CA PRO A 204 -5.85 -4.87 -11.98
C PRO A 204 -4.90 -5.70 -11.12
N ASN A 205 -4.03 -5.02 -10.37
CA ASN A 205 -2.94 -5.60 -9.59
C ASN A 205 -3.12 -5.33 -8.08
N MET A 206 -2.12 -5.65 -7.27
CA MET A 206 -2.06 -5.25 -5.86
C MET A 206 -0.66 -4.78 -5.49
N TYR A 207 -0.55 -4.05 -4.39
CA TYR A 207 0.72 -3.59 -3.84
C TYR A 207 0.84 -4.01 -2.38
N MET A 208 2.06 -4.33 -2.00
CA MET A 208 2.45 -4.69 -0.65
C MET A 208 3.86 -4.19 -0.43
N GLN A 209 4.10 -3.49 0.67
CA GLN A 209 5.46 -3.22 1.16
C GLN A 209 5.57 -3.63 2.62
N GLY A 210 6.60 -4.44 2.93
CA GLY A 210 6.86 -4.94 4.27
C GLY A 210 7.63 -3.95 5.14
N PHE A 211 7.37 -3.98 6.44
CA PHE A 211 8.03 -3.14 7.44
C PHE A 211 8.31 -3.94 8.71
N LYS A 212 9.42 -3.67 9.39
CA LYS A 212 9.53 -3.91 10.83
C LYS A 212 8.89 -2.74 11.56
N CYS A 213 8.04 -3.05 12.53
CA CYS A 213 7.28 -2.06 13.27
C CYS A 213 7.24 -2.35 14.76
N THR A 214 6.86 -1.35 15.54
CA THR A 214 6.64 -1.46 16.99
C THR A 214 5.50 -0.58 17.43
N VAL A 215 4.74 -1.03 18.42
CA VAL A 215 3.67 -0.23 19.03
C VAL A 215 4.22 0.57 20.19
N THR A 216 3.98 1.88 20.18
CA THR A 216 4.39 2.81 21.26
C THR A 216 3.16 3.27 22.03
N GLY A 217 3.32 3.59 23.32
CA GLY A 217 2.22 4.06 24.15
C GLY A 217 1.09 3.03 24.39
N ALA A 218 1.33 1.74 24.13
CA ALA A 218 0.35 0.69 24.35
C ALA A 218 -0.06 0.61 25.84
N THR A 219 -1.36 0.61 26.09
CA THR A 219 -1.94 0.40 27.42
C THR A 219 -2.84 -0.83 27.48
N SER A 220 -3.47 -1.18 26.35
CA SER A 220 -4.18 -2.45 26.17
C SER A 220 -3.23 -3.65 26.21
N GLN A 221 -3.74 -4.74 26.77
CA GLN A 221 -3.14 -6.07 26.67
C GLN A 221 -4.00 -7.04 25.85
N THR A 222 -5.13 -6.57 25.31
CA THR A 222 -6.07 -7.40 24.56
C THR A 222 -5.44 -7.79 23.23
N PRO A 223 -5.22 -9.10 22.97
CA PRO A 223 -4.63 -9.54 21.72
C PRO A 223 -5.47 -9.16 20.49
N VAL A 224 -4.80 -8.92 19.37
CA VAL A 224 -5.46 -8.85 18.06
C VAL A 224 -5.92 -10.26 17.67
N ALA A 225 -7.17 -10.38 17.21
CA ALA A 225 -7.76 -11.66 16.81
C ALA A 225 -7.17 -12.16 15.49
N THR A 226 -7.24 -13.48 15.25
CA THR A 226 -6.89 -14.06 13.95
C THR A 226 -7.77 -13.49 12.85
N ALA A 227 -7.14 -13.04 11.76
CA ALA A 227 -7.82 -12.40 10.66
C ALA A 227 -8.53 -13.41 9.75
N LYS A 228 -9.73 -13.02 9.30
CA LYS A 228 -10.52 -13.75 8.31
C LYS A 228 -10.39 -13.10 6.94
N ALA A 229 -10.46 -13.90 5.89
CA ALA A 229 -10.46 -13.39 4.52
C ALA A 229 -11.61 -12.39 4.33
N PRO A 230 -11.37 -11.22 3.69
CA PRO A 230 -12.41 -10.26 3.39
C PRO A 230 -13.36 -10.81 2.32
N VAL A 231 -14.54 -10.19 2.20
CA VAL A 231 -15.48 -10.47 1.11
C VAL A 231 -15.88 -9.16 0.44
N TYR A 232 -16.15 -9.22 -0.86
CA TYR A 232 -16.73 -8.10 -1.56
C TYR A 232 -18.23 -8.01 -1.22
N CYS A 233 -18.61 -6.95 -0.52
CA CYS A 233 -19.93 -6.76 0.09
C CYS A 233 -20.54 -5.39 -0.25
N ALA A 234 -20.10 -4.76 -1.34
CA ALA A 234 -20.55 -3.42 -1.75
C ALA A 234 -22.08 -3.30 -1.87
N ASP A 235 -22.75 -4.34 -2.36
CA ASP A 235 -24.22 -4.34 -2.55
C ASP A 235 -25.00 -4.66 -1.26
N ASP A 236 -24.33 -5.19 -0.22
CA ASP A 236 -24.97 -5.65 1.01
C ASP A 236 -23.97 -5.68 2.18
N ALA A 237 -23.89 -4.56 2.89
CA ALA A 237 -22.98 -4.40 4.02
C ALA A 237 -23.21 -5.42 5.16
N SER A 238 -24.40 -6.03 5.25
CA SER A 238 -24.68 -7.06 6.26
C SER A 238 -23.88 -8.35 6.04
N LYS A 239 -23.39 -8.56 4.82
CA LYS A 239 -22.53 -9.71 4.44
C LYS A 239 -21.05 -9.47 4.69
N CYS A 240 -20.64 -8.23 4.99
CA CYS A 240 -19.23 -7.93 5.24
C CYS A 240 -18.69 -8.71 6.45
N VAL A 241 -17.41 -9.09 6.36
CA VAL A 241 -16.70 -9.72 7.48
C VAL A 241 -16.46 -8.69 8.58
N LYS A 242 -16.97 -9.01 9.78
CA LYS A 242 -16.75 -8.23 11.00
C LYS A 242 -15.48 -8.67 11.72
N GLY A 243 -14.87 -7.74 12.44
CA GLY A 243 -13.65 -7.94 13.20
C GLY A 243 -12.39 -7.97 12.33
N ALA A 244 -11.37 -8.65 12.85
CA ALA A 244 -10.06 -8.79 12.21
C ALA A 244 -10.17 -9.36 10.79
N LYS A 245 -9.68 -8.58 9.82
CA LYS A 245 -9.65 -8.94 8.39
C LYS A 245 -8.22 -9.04 7.89
N GLN A 246 -8.01 -9.97 6.97
CA GLN A 246 -6.73 -10.19 6.29
C GLN A 246 -6.47 -9.04 5.31
N MET A 247 -5.23 -8.93 4.83
CA MET A 247 -4.97 -8.18 3.59
C MET A 247 -5.77 -8.76 2.42
N ILE A 248 -5.95 -7.96 1.36
CA ILE A 248 -6.51 -8.43 0.10
C ILE A 248 -5.39 -9.06 -0.74
N ALA A 249 -5.49 -10.36 -0.99
CA ALA A 249 -4.69 -11.06 -1.99
C ALA A 249 -5.57 -11.34 -3.22
N TRP A 250 -5.28 -10.67 -4.33
CA TRP A 250 -6.14 -10.66 -5.53
C TRP A 250 -5.32 -10.60 -6.83
N ASN A 251 -5.85 -11.19 -7.90
CA ASN A 251 -5.22 -11.32 -9.22
C ASN A 251 -3.81 -11.92 -9.22
N GLN A 252 -3.58 -12.88 -8.35
CA GLN A 252 -2.36 -13.69 -8.29
C GLN A 252 -2.59 -15.07 -8.93
N LEU A 253 -1.50 -15.78 -9.28
CA LEU A 253 -1.61 -17.16 -9.78
C LEU A 253 -2.04 -18.11 -8.67
N THR A 254 -1.56 -17.90 -7.45
CA THR A 254 -1.95 -18.67 -6.26
C THR A 254 -2.01 -17.77 -5.03
N GLY A 255 -2.78 -18.22 -4.02
CA GLY A 255 -2.86 -17.53 -2.73
C GLY A 255 -3.84 -16.35 -2.65
N ASN A 256 -4.71 -16.17 -3.66
CA ASN A 256 -5.82 -15.22 -3.55
C ASN A 256 -6.74 -15.59 -2.38
N ASN A 257 -7.30 -14.60 -1.69
CA ASN A 257 -8.23 -14.81 -0.58
C ASN A 257 -9.59 -14.12 -0.78
N ILE A 258 -9.79 -13.48 -1.92
CA ILE A 258 -11.06 -12.86 -2.31
C ILE A 258 -11.30 -13.07 -3.81
N GLU A 259 -12.58 -13.25 -4.15
CA GLU A 259 -13.05 -13.31 -5.53
C GLU A 259 -14.03 -12.17 -5.76
N THR A 260 -13.96 -11.56 -6.94
CA THR A 260 -14.83 -10.48 -7.39
C THR A 260 -15.34 -10.76 -8.80
N ALA A 261 -16.40 -10.08 -9.21
CA ALA A 261 -16.86 -10.13 -10.59
C ALA A 261 -15.82 -9.51 -11.54
N ASP A 262 -15.89 -9.86 -12.82
CA ASP A 262 -15.00 -9.32 -13.85
C ASP A 262 -15.03 -7.78 -13.87
N GLY A 263 -13.85 -7.16 -13.84
CA GLY A 263 -13.71 -5.71 -13.82
C GLY A 263 -13.98 -5.02 -12.48
N VAL A 264 -14.23 -5.79 -11.41
CA VAL A 264 -14.48 -5.25 -10.07
C VAL A 264 -13.27 -5.47 -9.18
N SER A 265 -12.61 -4.38 -8.75
CA SER A 265 -11.50 -4.44 -7.80
C SER A 265 -11.99 -4.53 -6.35
N PRO A 266 -11.47 -5.48 -5.54
CA PRO A 266 -11.66 -5.46 -4.10
C PRO A 266 -10.69 -4.45 -3.46
N VAL A 267 -11.22 -3.38 -2.89
CA VAL A 267 -10.44 -2.24 -2.37
C VAL A 267 -10.54 -2.11 -0.85
N TYR A 268 -9.62 -1.36 -0.24
CA TYR A 268 -9.57 -1.14 1.21
C TYR A 268 -10.54 -0.05 1.68
N ASN A 269 -11.84 -0.26 1.47
CA ASN A 269 -12.91 0.63 1.91
C ASN A 269 -14.21 -0.15 2.24
N GLU A 270 -15.33 0.56 2.32
CA GLU A 270 -16.64 0.01 2.70
C GLU A 270 -17.12 -1.11 1.77
N LYS A 271 -16.68 -1.14 0.50
CA LYS A 271 -16.99 -2.22 -0.45
C LYS A 271 -16.54 -3.60 0.02
N CYS A 272 -15.57 -3.64 0.94
CA CYS A 272 -15.06 -4.87 1.55
C CYS A 272 -15.16 -4.83 3.09
N GLY A 273 -15.97 -3.92 3.64
CA GLY A 273 -16.26 -3.84 5.07
C GLY A 273 -15.18 -3.19 5.95
N TRP A 274 -14.34 -2.34 5.37
CA TRP A 274 -13.45 -1.46 6.15
C TRP A 274 -14.03 -0.06 6.25
N SER A 275 -14.11 0.47 7.48
CA SER A 275 -14.32 1.90 7.70
C SER A 275 -13.01 2.66 7.48
N ASN A 276 -13.09 3.92 7.05
CA ASN A 276 -11.92 4.80 7.02
C ASN A 276 -11.33 4.99 8.43
N GLY A 277 -9.99 4.97 8.54
CA GLY A 277 -9.26 5.15 9.80
C GLY A 277 -8.93 3.85 10.53
N ALA A 278 -8.85 3.93 11.86
CA ALA A 278 -8.46 2.80 12.72
C ALA A 278 -9.57 1.73 12.78
N GLN A 279 -9.16 0.46 12.76
CA GLN A 279 -10.07 -0.68 12.86
C GLN A 279 -10.18 -1.11 14.34
N HIS A 280 -11.26 -0.72 15.01
CA HIS A 280 -11.41 -0.91 16.46
C HIS A 280 -12.01 -2.27 16.86
N ASP A 281 -12.54 -3.05 15.93
CA ASP A 281 -13.21 -4.32 16.17
C ASP A 281 -12.29 -5.55 15.98
N ILE A 282 -10.98 -5.34 15.84
CA ILE A 282 -10.01 -6.39 15.49
C ILE A 282 -9.51 -7.23 16.67
N PHE A 283 -9.94 -6.92 17.89
CA PHE A 283 -9.41 -7.54 19.12
C PHE A 283 -10.20 -8.79 19.52
N VAL A 284 -9.56 -9.71 20.25
CA VAL A 284 -10.28 -10.84 20.85
C VAL A 284 -11.28 -10.35 21.89
N SER A 285 -12.50 -10.90 21.83
CA SER A 285 -13.59 -10.64 22.77
C SER A 285 -13.51 -11.51 24.02
#